data_AF-A0A6C0EA78-F1
#
_entry.id   AF-A0A6C0EA78-F1
#
_cell.length_a   1.000
_cell.length_b   1.000
_cell.length_c   1.000
_cell.angle_alpha   90.00
_cell.angle_beta   90.00
_cell.angle_gamma   90.00
#
_symmetry.space_group_name_H-M   'P 1'
#
loop_
_entity.id
_entity.type
_entity.pdbx_description
1 polymer ?
#
loop_
_entity_poly.entity_id
_entity_poly.type
_entity_poly.pdbx_seq_one_letter_code
_entity_poly.pdbx_strand_id
1 'polypeptide(L)'
;MASEIDFSKATLSPDDVDLCIYHGECSDGFTSALACHTYFKDKSKTIEYHPASFTSLPPDVTGKNVLLCDFAYKYPVMKDILSKAKNVLVLDHHKTAEEGLAEFPETNKVFVMNHSGAYITWKYFFRDVDVPLMVKYVEDNDIWLKALPNTREFTSYLYSRKFTFEEYSKFLDDKYIYDTVFVVGSGMTLQNDFYIEDAVKHASLQFVLHNNKPYLVAVSHTDRLKSDIGNALMLKYRNIDFAICYSFDDTWNEYTYSLRSTNDRTDVSEIAKLYNGGGHRNASGCGTNYMIGKLIDAHAYNLLNNIYRRKLSFENGDLYDVVILNSAHNRRLFAEYLLSTKYIDTVPISQACSIFRNRSPEKCNEYYDFKIAIVWLYNGTNNMYDCVIHANKEILLKIIQELKLTVYELKNNILKICIDNFDMFLSIKS
;
A
#
# COMPACT_ATOMS: atom_id res chain seq x y z
N MET A 1 20.82 18.74 7.54
CA MET A 1 21.16 17.92 8.72
C MET A 1 19.90 17.15 9.07
N ALA A 2 19.95 15.81 9.09
CA ALA A 2 18.84 15.06 9.67
C ALA A 2 18.69 15.51 11.14
N SER A 3 17.47 15.83 11.56
CA SER A 3 17.22 16.16 12.97
C SER A 3 17.67 14.99 13.84
N GLU A 4 18.48 15.25 14.86
CA GLU A 4 18.86 14.22 15.83
C GLU A 4 17.62 13.65 16.52
N ILE A 5 17.60 12.32 16.70
CA ILE A 5 16.50 11.65 17.39
C ILE A 5 16.61 11.95 18.89
N ASP A 6 15.57 12.54 19.47
CA ASP A 6 15.51 12.88 20.89
C ASP A 6 15.10 11.68 21.74
N PHE A 7 16.06 11.13 22.47
CA PHE A 7 15.83 10.05 23.45
C PHE A 7 15.77 10.55 24.90
N SER A 8 15.74 11.86 25.15
CA SER A 8 15.82 12.44 26.51
C SER A 8 14.65 12.07 27.41
N LYS A 9 13.49 11.75 26.83
CA LYS A 9 12.27 11.36 27.55
C LYS A 9 12.15 9.85 27.79
N ALA A 10 13.03 9.03 27.19
CA ALA A 10 12.95 7.59 27.28
C ALA A 10 13.17 7.11 28.72
N THR A 11 12.25 6.30 29.27
CA THR A 11 12.34 5.76 30.64
C THR A 11 13.43 4.71 30.81
N LEU A 12 13.89 4.12 29.71
CA LEU A 12 14.86 3.04 29.69
C LEU A 12 16.20 3.58 29.19
N SER A 13 17.28 3.30 29.93
CA SER A 13 18.65 3.58 29.50
C SER A 13 19.19 2.39 28.70
N PRO A 14 20.11 2.62 27.74
CA PRO A 14 20.74 1.53 26.99
C PRO A 14 21.36 0.43 27.87
N ASP A 15 22.06 0.77 28.95
CA ASP A 15 22.72 -0.19 29.85
C ASP A 15 21.75 -1.05 30.69
N ASP A 16 20.52 -0.59 30.85
CA ASP A 16 19.53 -1.23 31.70
C ASP A 16 18.76 -2.34 30.98
N VAL A 17 18.79 -2.40 29.65
CA VAL A 17 18.04 -3.39 28.84
C VAL A 17 18.38 -4.81 29.29
N ASP A 18 17.36 -5.63 29.54
CA ASP A 18 17.50 -7.06 29.90
C ASP A 18 16.92 -7.98 28.81
N LEU A 19 15.88 -7.49 28.12
CA LEU A 19 15.16 -8.22 27.07
C LEU A 19 14.95 -7.30 25.86
N CYS A 20 15.40 -7.74 24.69
CA CYS A 20 15.17 -7.11 23.40
C CYS A 20 14.15 -7.94 22.61
N ILE A 21 12.92 -7.43 22.51
CA ILE A 21 11.88 -7.93 21.61
C ILE A 21 12.01 -7.19 20.28
N TYR A 22 11.94 -7.88 19.16
CA TYR A 22 12.09 -7.27 17.83
C TYR A 22 11.19 -7.92 16.80
N HIS A 23 10.93 -7.26 15.67
CA HIS A 23 10.16 -7.87 14.59
C HIS A 23 10.90 -9.09 14.02
N GLY A 24 10.33 -10.27 14.26
CA GLY A 24 10.82 -11.54 13.74
C GLY A 24 10.67 -11.65 12.23
N GLU A 25 11.60 -12.37 11.59
CA GLU A 25 11.67 -12.60 10.14
C GLU A 25 11.74 -11.31 9.29
N CYS A 26 12.11 -10.19 9.92
CA CYS A 26 12.33 -8.88 9.27
C CYS A 26 13.81 -8.51 9.32
N SER A 27 14.38 -8.03 8.21
CA SER A 27 15.76 -7.53 8.19
C SER A 27 15.95 -6.28 9.05
N ASP A 28 14.95 -5.40 9.11
CA ASP A 28 15.02 -4.18 9.92
C ASP A 28 14.94 -4.51 11.41
N GLY A 29 13.96 -5.33 11.81
CA GLY A 29 13.86 -5.87 13.18
C GLY A 29 15.08 -6.66 13.63
N PHE A 30 15.64 -7.54 12.79
CA PHE A 30 16.83 -8.29 13.18
C PHE A 30 18.09 -7.39 13.23
N THR A 31 18.20 -6.39 12.35
CA THR A 31 19.30 -5.40 12.44
C THR A 31 19.16 -4.51 13.67
N SER A 32 17.93 -4.22 14.11
CA SER A 32 17.67 -3.58 15.41
C SER A 32 18.19 -4.43 16.58
N ALA A 33 17.89 -5.73 16.57
CA ALA A 33 18.43 -6.66 17.56
C ALA A 33 19.97 -6.76 17.50
N LEU A 34 20.57 -6.71 16.30
CA LEU A 34 22.02 -6.66 16.12
C LEU A 34 22.63 -5.41 16.76
N ALA A 35 21.97 -4.24 16.68
CA ALA A 35 22.45 -3.03 17.34
C ALA A 35 22.54 -3.23 18.87
N CYS A 36 21.49 -3.80 19.47
CA CYS A 36 21.49 -4.18 20.89
C CYS A 36 22.61 -5.19 21.21
N HIS A 37 22.73 -6.24 20.40
CA HIS A 37 23.77 -7.27 20.55
C HIS A 37 25.18 -6.70 20.49
N THR A 38 25.43 -5.79 19.54
CA THR A 38 26.73 -5.15 19.36
C THR A 38 27.07 -4.27 20.57
N TYR A 39 26.10 -3.56 21.14
CA TYR A 39 26.31 -2.71 22.32
C TYR A 39 26.72 -3.49 23.57
N PHE A 40 26.18 -4.71 23.74
CA PHE A 40 26.44 -5.56 24.89
C PHE A 40 27.53 -6.61 24.67
N LYS A 41 28.06 -6.78 23.45
CA LYS A 41 29.02 -7.83 23.10
C LYS A 41 30.24 -7.90 24.02
N ASP A 42 30.79 -6.75 24.39
CA ASP A 42 31.99 -6.65 25.24
C ASP A 42 31.65 -6.32 26.71
N LYS A 43 30.36 -6.34 27.08
CA LYS A 43 29.89 -6.06 28.44
C LYS A 43 29.62 -7.35 29.20
N SER A 44 29.80 -7.31 30.51
CA SER A 44 29.49 -8.45 31.40
C SER A 44 27.98 -8.63 31.67
N LYS A 45 27.12 -8.27 30.72
CA LYS A 45 25.66 -8.37 30.83
C LYS A 45 25.11 -9.22 29.69
N THR A 46 24.35 -10.26 30.04
CA THR A 46 23.64 -11.11 29.09
C THR A 46 22.26 -10.53 28.80
N ILE A 47 21.89 -10.49 27.53
CA ILE A 47 20.60 -9.97 27.04
C ILE A 47 19.80 -11.13 26.46
N GLU A 48 18.50 -11.16 26.76
CA GLU A 48 17.54 -12.06 26.11
C GLU A 48 17.03 -11.43 24.80
N TYR A 49 16.96 -12.22 23.73
CA TYR A 49 16.46 -11.77 22.42
C TYR A 49 15.23 -12.57 22.03
N HIS A 50 14.14 -11.88 21.73
CA HIS A 50 12.87 -12.53 21.38
C HIS A 50 12.35 -12.04 20.01
N PRO A 51 12.35 -12.89 18.98
CA PRO A 51 11.69 -12.58 17.72
C PRO A 51 10.17 -12.63 17.89
N ALA A 52 9.50 -11.50 17.69
CA ALA A 52 8.05 -11.37 17.81
C ALA A 52 7.35 -11.33 16.45
N SER A 53 6.10 -11.79 16.43
CA SER A 53 5.17 -11.58 15.32
C SER A 53 3.84 -11.07 15.87
N PHE A 54 2.96 -10.55 15.00
CA PHE A 54 1.62 -10.13 15.43
C PHE A 54 0.71 -11.28 15.89
N THR A 55 1.13 -12.53 15.67
CA THR A 55 0.40 -13.74 16.06
C THR A 55 0.99 -14.42 17.31
N SER A 56 2.19 -14.01 17.76
CA SER A 56 2.83 -14.56 18.95
C SER A 56 2.44 -13.79 20.22
N LEU A 57 2.40 -14.50 21.34
CA LEU A 57 2.29 -13.87 22.66
C LEU A 57 3.66 -13.33 23.08
N PRO A 58 3.71 -12.24 23.88
CA PRO A 58 4.96 -11.78 24.44
C PRO A 58 5.60 -12.82 25.38
N PRO A 59 6.93 -12.83 25.53
CA PRO A 59 7.63 -13.66 26.50
C PRO A 59 7.34 -13.19 27.94
N ASP A 60 7.87 -13.89 28.95
CA ASP A 60 7.80 -13.39 30.33
C ASP A 60 8.67 -12.12 30.49
N VAL A 61 7.99 -11.02 30.81
CA VAL A 61 8.57 -9.68 30.98
C VAL A 61 8.71 -9.28 32.46
N THR A 62 8.27 -10.14 33.40
CA THR A 62 8.11 -9.77 34.81
C THR A 62 9.41 -9.25 35.42
N GLY A 63 9.41 -8.00 35.89
CA GLY A 63 10.56 -7.36 36.52
C GLY A 63 11.75 -7.04 35.60
N LYS A 64 11.64 -7.27 34.28
CA LYS A 64 12.69 -6.98 33.29
C LYS A 64 12.60 -5.55 32.76
N ASN A 65 13.72 -5.00 32.31
CA ASN A 65 13.76 -3.83 31.46
C ASN A 65 13.62 -4.25 29.98
N VAL A 66 12.48 -3.97 29.38
CA VAL A 66 12.09 -4.48 28.06
C VAL A 66 12.23 -3.41 27.00
N LEU A 67 13.03 -3.69 25.98
CA LEU A 67 13.12 -2.91 24.76
C LEU A 67 12.37 -3.62 23.64
N LEU A 68 11.47 -2.91 22.95
CA LEU A 68 10.82 -3.37 21.73
C LEU A 68 11.37 -2.55 20.56
N CYS A 69 11.86 -3.20 19.49
CA CYS A 69 12.45 -2.53 18.33
C CYS A 69 11.77 -2.96 17.02
N ASP A 70 11.48 -2.01 16.12
CA ASP A 70 10.81 -2.26 14.83
C ASP A 70 9.43 -2.95 14.97
N PHE A 71 8.87 -2.94 16.19
CA PHE A 71 7.71 -3.72 16.51
C PHE A 71 7.03 -3.21 17.78
N ALA A 72 5.71 -3.25 17.78
CA ALA A 72 4.92 -3.16 18.99
C ALA A 72 3.69 -4.06 18.92
N TYR A 73 3.33 -4.66 20.07
CA TYR A 73 2.05 -5.34 20.19
C TYR A 73 0.89 -4.34 20.21
N LYS A 74 -0.34 -4.83 20.02
CA LYS A 74 -1.55 -4.01 20.18
C LYS A 74 -1.67 -3.48 21.61
N TYR A 75 -2.30 -2.32 21.77
CA TYR A 75 -2.42 -1.61 23.04
C TYR A 75 -2.79 -2.46 24.27
N PRO A 76 -3.78 -3.39 24.22
CA PRO A 76 -4.09 -4.22 25.40
C PRO A 76 -2.91 -5.06 25.88
N VAL A 77 -2.11 -5.60 24.96
CA VAL A 77 -0.92 -6.39 25.26
C VAL A 77 0.21 -5.49 25.77
N MET A 78 0.43 -4.34 25.13
CA MET A 78 1.43 -3.37 25.60
C MET A 78 1.14 -2.86 27.01
N LYS A 79 -0.14 -2.64 27.34
CA LYS A 79 -0.57 -2.26 28.69
C LYS A 79 -0.30 -3.37 29.71
N ASP A 80 -0.49 -4.63 29.34
CA ASP A 80 -0.16 -5.77 30.20
C ASP A 80 1.36 -5.87 30.42
N ILE A 81 2.16 -5.73 29.36
CA ILE A 81 3.63 -5.68 29.43
C ILE A 81 4.08 -4.57 30.38
N LEU A 82 3.53 -3.36 30.22
CA LEU A 82 3.84 -2.21 31.07
C LEU A 82 3.51 -2.44 32.56
N SER A 83 2.50 -3.25 32.87
CA SER A 83 2.12 -3.54 34.26
C SER A 83 3.00 -4.58 34.95
N LYS A 84 3.73 -5.39 34.17
CA LYS A 84 4.58 -6.49 34.67
C LYS A 84 6.07 -6.21 34.58
N ALA A 85 6.50 -5.51 33.54
CA ALA A 85 7.89 -5.13 33.33
C ALA A 85 8.35 -4.08 34.35
N LYS A 86 9.65 -4.02 34.60
CA LYS A 86 10.26 -2.96 35.42
C LYS A 86 10.26 -1.62 34.67
N ASN A 87 10.66 -1.66 33.39
CA ASN A 87 10.60 -0.54 32.45
C ASN A 87 10.31 -1.10 31.05
N VAL A 88 9.71 -0.28 30.19
CA VAL A 88 9.42 -0.62 28.80
C VAL A 88 9.79 0.55 27.90
N LEU A 89 10.41 0.28 26.75
CA LEU A 89 10.60 1.28 25.70
C LEU A 89 10.29 0.67 24.34
N VAL A 90 9.48 1.36 23.55
CA VAL A 90 9.21 1.05 22.14
C VAL A 90 10.02 1.98 21.25
N LEU A 91 10.80 1.43 20.33
CA LEU A 91 11.49 2.13 19.25
C LEU A 91 10.94 1.64 17.92
N ASP A 92 10.18 2.46 17.22
CA ASP A 92 9.44 2.00 16.05
C ASP A 92 9.19 3.14 15.04
N HIS A 93 8.80 2.78 13.82
CA HIS A 93 8.53 3.68 12.71
C HIS A 93 7.19 3.35 12.00
N HIS A 94 6.47 2.34 12.46
CA HIS A 94 5.19 1.96 11.90
C HIS A 94 4.06 2.92 12.31
N LYS A 95 3.48 3.62 11.33
CA LYS A 95 2.35 4.56 11.55
C LYS A 95 1.15 3.90 12.25
N THR A 96 0.80 2.67 11.88
CA THR A 96 -0.31 1.95 12.53
C THR A 96 -0.05 1.67 14.00
N ALA A 97 1.22 1.41 14.38
CA ALA A 97 1.59 1.20 15.77
C ALA A 97 1.60 2.52 16.56
N GLU A 98 2.08 3.61 15.96
CA GLU A 98 2.00 4.96 16.54
C GLU A 98 0.55 5.35 16.85
N GLU A 99 -0.35 5.21 15.87
CA GLU A 99 -1.79 5.46 16.03
C GLU A 99 -2.40 4.54 17.10
N GLY A 100 -2.04 3.25 17.09
CA GLY A 100 -2.54 2.25 18.03
C GLY A 100 -2.05 2.42 19.46
N LEU A 101 -0.92 3.12 19.66
CA LEU A 101 -0.30 3.39 20.97
C LEU A 101 -0.40 4.87 21.36
N ALA A 102 -1.38 5.61 20.81
CA ALA A 102 -1.61 7.01 21.17
C ALA A 102 -1.75 7.23 22.69
N GLU A 103 -2.42 6.31 23.40
CA GLU A 103 -2.60 6.38 24.86
C GLU A 103 -1.43 5.77 25.66
N PHE A 104 -0.44 5.16 25.01
CA PHE A 104 0.74 4.62 25.70
C PHE A 104 1.66 5.77 26.14
N PRO A 105 2.27 5.72 27.34
CA PRO A 105 3.02 6.86 27.86
C PRO A 105 4.13 7.34 26.93
N GLU A 106 4.23 8.65 26.71
CA GLU A 106 5.23 9.27 25.82
C GLU A 106 6.68 8.96 26.23
N THR A 107 6.94 8.72 27.51
CA THR A 107 8.26 8.34 28.01
C THR A 107 8.65 6.89 27.68
N ASN A 108 7.69 6.06 27.26
CA ASN A 108 7.87 4.63 26.97
C ASN A 108 7.82 4.32 25.47
N LYS A 109 7.79 5.35 24.60
CA LYS A 109 7.77 5.17 23.15
C LYS A 109 8.56 6.27 22.43
N VAL A 110 9.21 5.90 21.34
CA VAL A 110 9.86 6.80 20.40
C VAL A 110 9.48 6.32 19.01
N PHE A 111 8.67 7.13 18.32
CA PHE A 111 8.24 6.89 16.95
C PHE A 111 8.91 7.88 16.00
N VAL A 112 9.59 7.38 14.96
CA VAL A 112 10.31 8.22 13.99
C VAL A 112 10.03 7.74 12.57
N MET A 113 9.02 8.32 11.93
CA MET A 113 8.47 7.84 10.65
C MET A 113 9.42 7.91 9.45
N ASN A 114 10.50 8.69 9.54
CA ASN A 114 11.45 8.93 8.45
C ASN A 114 12.77 8.17 8.60
N HIS A 115 12.84 7.25 9.57
CA HIS A 115 13.97 6.38 9.82
C HIS A 115 13.47 4.95 10.00
N SER A 116 14.29 3.95 9.68
CA SER A 116 13.92 2.55 9.95
C SER A 116 14.12 2.21 11.44
N GLY A 117 13.47 1.16 11.92
CA GLY A 117 13.66 0.63 13.27
C GLY A 117 15.12 0.32 13.57
N ALA A 118 15.88 -0.22 12.60
CA ALA A 118 17.32 -0.47 12.76
C ALA A 118 18.11 0.81 12.98
N TYR A 119 17.81 1.86 12.23
CA TYR A 119 18.47 3.16 12.38
C TYR A 119 18.17 3.78 13.75
N ILE A 120 16.89 3.81 14.15
CA ILE A 120 16.45 4.35 15.44
C ILE A 120 17.13 3.59 16.59
N THR A 121 17.15 2.26 16.52
CA THR A 121 17.74 1.40 17.54
C THR A 121 19.25 1.58 17.61
N TRP A 122 19.95 1.71 16.47
CA TRP A 122 21.38 2.00 16.47
C TRP A 122 21.69 3.33 17.14
N LYS A 123 20.95 4.41 16.81
CA LYS A 123 21.14 5.72 17.44
C LYS A 123 20.80 5.74 18.92
N TYR A 124 19.88 4.89 19.38
CA TYR A 124 19.57 4.75 20.80
C TYR A 124 20.77 4.19 21.60
N PHE A 125 21.44 3.15 21.08
CA PHE A 125 22.62 2.54 21.73
C PHE A 125 23.93 3.33 21.49
N PHE A 126 24.09 3.95 20.31
CA PHE A 126 25.34 4.57 19.87
C PHE A 126 25.10 6.03 19.42
N ARG A 127 24.77 6.90 20.38
CA ARG A 127 24.36 8.30 20.14
C ARG A 127 25.42 9.13 19.39
N ASP A 128 26.69 8.96 19.75
CA ASP A 128 27.79 9.78 19.22
C ASP A 128 28.64 9.05 18.16
N VAL A 129 28.24 7.83 17.79
CA VAL A 129 28.95 7.03 16.77
C VAL A 129 28.23 7.15 15.44
N ASP A 130 29.02 7.17 14.37
CA ASP A 130 28.50 7.09 13.01
C ASP A 130 27.70 5.80 12.80
N VAL A 131 26.61 5.92 12.07
CA VAL A 131 25.77 4.78 11.71
C VAL A 131 26.50 3.91 10.66
N PRO A 132 26.70 2.60 10.89
CA PRO A 132 27.36 1.69 9.97
C PRO A 132 26.69 1.64 8.61
N LEU A 133 27.47 1.30 7.59
CA LEU A 133 26.98 1.23 6.21
C LEU A 133 25.82 0.23 6.06
N MET A 134 25.87 -0.92 6.75
CA MET A 134 24.76 -1.88 6.79
C MET A 134 23.43 -1.23 7.19
N VAL A 135 23.43 -0.48 8.30
CA VAL A 135 22.19 0.11 8.85
C VAL A 135 21.63 1.14 7.88
N LYS A 136 22.50 1.92 7.22
CA LYS A 136 22.11 2.86 6.16
C LYS A 136 21.47 2.16 4.95
N TYR A 137 22.00 1.00 4.53
CA TYR A 137 21.39 0.23 3.44
C TYR A 137 20.08 -0.45 3.83
N VAL A 138 19.98 -0.95 5.07
CA VAL A 138 18.72 -1.49 5.61
C VAL A 138 17.67 -0.39 5.60
N GLU A 139 17.99 0.80 6.12
CA GLU A 139 17.12 1.97 6.09
C GLU A 139 16.73 2.37 4.66
N ASP A 140 17.70 2.57 3.77
CA ASP A 140 17.45 3.01 2.40
C ASP A 140 16.48 2.07 1.65
N ASN A 141 16.53 0.78 1.97
CA ASN A 141 15.61 -0.20 1.44
C ASN A 141 14.24 -0.19 2.13
N ASP A 142 14.23 -0.18 3.45
CA ASP A 142 13.06 -0.36 4.31
C ASP A 142 12.06 0.80 4.16
N ILE A 143 12.52 2.04 4.29
CA ILE A 143 11.70 3.24 4.02
C ILE A 143 11.60 3.59 2.53
N TRP A 144 12.08 2.70 1.66
CA TRP A 144 11.92 2.75 0.21
C TRP A 144 12.51 3.98 -0.48
N LEU A 145 13.61 4.53 0.05
CA LEU A 145 14.32 5.67 -0.56
C LEU A 145 15.03 5.26 -1.86
N LYS A 146 15.74 4.12 -1.84
CA LYS A 146 16.58 3.63 -2.93
C LYS A 146 17.59 4.68 -3.44
N ALA A 147 18.12 5.50 -2.53
CA ALA A 147 19.01 6.60 -2.83
C ALA A 147 20.48 6.19 -2.83
N LEU A 148 20.85 5.15 -2.08
CA LEU A 148 22.23 4.67 -2.05
C LEU A 148 22.56 3.83 -3.29
N PRO A 149 23.80 3.92 -3.80
CA PRO A 149 24.24 3.03 -4.88
C PRO A 149 24.24 1.59 -4.37
N ASN A 150 23.86 0.65 -5.24
CA ASN A 150 23.85 -0.78 -4.95
C ASN A 150 22.91 -1.24 -3.82
N THR A 151 21.89 -0.45 -3.45
CA THR A 151 20.90 -0.87 -2.45
C THR A 151 20.23 -2.19 -2.83
N ARG A 152 19.88 -2.39 -4.11
CA ARG A 152 19.19 -3.60 -4.56
C ARG A 152 20.07 -4.84 -4.39
N GLU A 153 21.36 -4.71 -4.67
CA GLU A 153 22.37 -5.74 -4.55
C GLU A 153 22.60 -6.09 -3.08
N PHE A 154 22.76 -5.07 -2.23
CA PHE A 154 22.85 -5.26 -0.78
C PHE A 154 21.65 -5.99 -0.23
N THR A 155 20.44 -5.49 -0.50
CA THR A 155 19.18 -6.06 0.00
C THR A 155 18.99 -7.50 -0.49
N SER A 156 19.24 -7.76 -1.78
CA SER A 156 19.10 -9.11 -2.34
C SER A 156 20.00 -10.11 -1.63
N TYR A 157 21.25 -9.72 -1.36
CA TYR A 157 22.19 -10.55 -0.61
C TYR A 157 21.74 -10.73 0.85
N LEU A 158 21.38 -9.64 1.54
CA LEU A 158 20.97 -9.65 2.94
C LEU A 158 19.75 -10.57 3.17
N TYR A 159 18.73 -10.48 2.31
CA TYR A 159 17.51 -11.29 2.40
C TYR A 159 17.75 -12.79 2.22
N SER A 160 18.91 -13.19 1.69
CA SER A 160 19.29 -14.60 1.60
C SER A 160 20.07 -15.12 2.82
N ARG A 161 20.36 -14.26 3.80
CA ARG A 161 21.11 -14.63 5.00
C ARG A 161 20.18 -15.16 6.08
N LYS A 162 20.73 -16.03 6.93
CA LYS A 162 20.04 -16.48 8.13
C LYS A 162 20.04 -15.37 9.17
N PHE A 163 18.95 -15.26 9.92
CA PHE A 163 18.82 -14.35 11.06
C PHE A 163 19.62 -14.87 12.26
N THR A 164 20.95 -14.77 12.17
CA THR A 164 21.88 -15.05 13.26
C THR A 164 22.83 -13.88 13.44
N PHE A 165 23.23 -13.59 14.68
CA PHE A 165 24.17 -12.50 14.95
C PHE A 165 25.53 -12.75 14.28
N GLU A 166 25.97 -14.01 14.16
CA GLU A 166 27.20 -14.36 13.45
C GLU A 166 27.16 -13.95 11.97
N GLU A 167 26.06 -14.25 11.26
CA GLU A 167 25.91 -13.88 9.86
C GLU A 167 25.78 -12.36 9.69
N TYR A 168 24.92 -11.73 10.49
CA TYR A 168 24.64 -10.30 10.39
C TYR A 168 25.81 -9.42 10.85
N SER A 169 26.63 -9.87 11.80
CA SER A 169 27.82 -9.11 12.25
C SER A 169 28.86 -8.93 11.14
N LYS A 170 28.90 -9.79 10.12
CA LYS A 170 29.83 -9.66 8.98
C LYS A 170 29.60 -8.36 8.20
N PHE A 171 28.36 -7.89 8.15
CA PHE A 171 27.96 -6.67 7.45
C PHE A 171 28.37 -5.38 8.21
N LEU A 172 28.83 -5.49 9.46
CA LEU A 172 29.44 -4.35 10.16
C LEU A 172 30.85 -4.03 9.63
N ASP A 173 31.45 -4.94 8.84
CA ASP A 173 32.67 -4.67 8.09
C ASP A 173 32.33 -4.18 6.67
N ASP A 174 32.56 -2.90 6.41
CA ASP A 174 32.35 -2.29 5.10
C ASP A 174 33.12 -3.02 3.99
N LYS A 175 34.31 -3.59 4.29
CA LYS A 175 35.08 -4.35 3.30
C LYS A 175 34.33 -5.60 2.85
N TYR A 176 33.64 -6.29 3.76
CA TYR A 176 32.79 -7.43 3.40
C TYR A 176 31.64 -6.99 2.48
N ILE A 177 31.06 -5.81 2.73
CA ILE A 177 30.02 -5.23 1.86
C ILE A 177 30.55 -5.02 0.44
N TYR A 178 31.68 -4.33 0.30
CA TYR A 178 32.26 -4.01 -1.02
C TYR A 178 32.76 -5.27 -1.75
N ASP A 179 33.51 -6.13 -1.08
CA ASP A 179 34.23 -7.24 -1.74
C ASP A 179 33.34 -8.46 -1.98
N THR A 180 32.27 -8.63 -1.19
CA THR A 180 31.41 -9.83 -1.26
C THR A 180 29.96 -9.48 -1.55
N VAL A 181 29.34 -8.62 -0.74
CA VAL A 181 27.89 -8.39 -0.78
C VAL A 181 27.46 -7.80 -2.12
N PHE A 182 28.12 -6.74 -2.60
CA PHE A 182 27.78 -6.15 -3.90
C PHE A 182 28.10 -7.07 -5.08
N VAL A 183 29.23 -7.76 -5.02
CA VAL A 183 29.66 -8.68 -6.09
C VAL A 183 28.63 -9.79 -6.28
N VAL A 184 28.24 -10.48 -5.21
CA VAL A 184 27.25 -11.56 -5.28
C VAL A 184 25.84 -11.00 -5.52
N GLY A 185 25.52 -9.89 -4.85
CA GLY A 185 24.23 -9.21 -4.97
C GLY A 185 23.91 -8.80 -6.40
N SER A 186 24.90 -8.40 -7.21
CA SER A 186 24.70 -8.05 -8.61
C SER A 186 24.09 -9.19 -9.45
N GLY A 187 24.57 -10.43 -9.28
CA GLY A 187 24.01 -11.61 -9.93
C GLY A 187 22.59 -11.93 -9.45
N MET A 188 22.33 -11.74 -8.14
CA MET A 188 20.99 -11.92 -7.56
C MET A 188 20.00 -10.89 -8.09
N THR A 189 20.43 -9.64 -8.30
CA THR A 189 19.56 -8.60 -8.87
C THR A 189 19.16 -8.91 -10.31
N LEU A 190 20.04 -9.48 -11.14
CA LEU A 190 19.69 -9.91 -12.49
C LEU A 190 18.60 -11.00 -12.47
N GLN A 191 18.71 -11.95 -11.55
CA GLN A 191 17.69 -12.99 -11.38
C GLN A 191 16.36 -12.41 -10.89
N ASN A 192 16.41 -11.47 -9.93
CA ASN A 192 15.24 -10.79 -9.41
C ASN A 192 14.55 -9.94 -10.49
N ASP A 193 15.32 -9.23 -11.31
CA ASP A 193 14.81 -8.45 -12.45
C ASP A 193 14.04 -9.33 -13.42
N PHE A 194 14.59 -10.49 -13.79
CA PHE A 194 13.89 -11.46 -14.62
C PHE A 194 12.56 -11.91 -13.99
N TYR A 195 12.54 -12.24 -12.69
CA TYR A 195 11.31 -12.64 -12.01
C TYR A 195 10.28 -11.51 -11.92
N ILE A 196 10.74 -10.28 -11.69
CA ILE A 196 9.87 -9.10 -11.66
C ILE A 196 9.24 -8.89 -13.04
N GLU A 197 10.04 -8.89 -14.11
CA GLU A 197 9.56 -8.73 -15.48
C GLU A 197 8.56 -9.81 -15.87
N ASP A 198 8.85 -11.07 -15.54
CA ASP A 198 7.96 -12.20 -15.83
C ASP A 198 6.63 -12.10 -15.06
N ALA A 199 6.67 -11.82 -13.76
CA ALA A 199 5.47 -11.61 -12.95
C ALA A 199 4.62 -10.44 -13.48
N VAL A 200 5.28 -9.34 -13.86
CA VAL A 200 4.63 -8.14 -14.41
C VAL A 200 4.04 -8.39 -15.80
N LYS A 201 4.60 -9.30 -16.58
CA LYS A 201 4.07 -9.76 -17.88
C LYS A 201 2.82 -10.62 -17.69
N HIS A 202 2.80 -11.48 -16.67
CA HIS A 202 1.70 -12.42 -16.41
C HIS A 202 0.64 -11.91 -15.42
N ALA A 203 0.81 -10.68 -14.92
CA ALA A 203 -0.15 -10.07 -13.99
C ALA A 203 -1.55 -9.95 -14.58
N SER A 204 -2.55 -10.23 -13.76
CA SER A 204 -3.96 -10.11 -14.10
C SER A 204 -4.45 -8.69 -13.82
N LEU A 205 -4.95 -7.99 -14.84
CA LEU A 205 -5.54 -6.66 -14.69
C LEU A 205 -7.03 -6.80 -14.45
N GLN A 206 -7.47 -6.52 -13.24
CA GLN A 206 -8.82 -6.84 -12.78
C GLN A 206 -9.58 -5.57 -12.39
N PHE A 207 -10.84 -5.50 -12.81
CA PHE A 207 -11.81 -4.59 -12.23
C PHE A 207 -12.59 -5.33 -11.17
N VAL A 208 -12.48 -4.86 -9.94
CA VAL A 208 -13.00 -5.53 -8.75
C VAL A 208 -13.95 -4.62 -7.99
N LEU A 209 -14.96 -5.22 -7.36
CA LEU A 209 -15.84 -4.54 -6.41
C LEU A 209 -15.41 -4.94 -5.00
N HIS A 210 -14.98 -3.97 -4.20
CA HIS A 210 -14.58 -4.19 -2.81
C HIS A 210 -15.25 -3.14 -1.91
N ASN A 211 -15.95 -3.60 -0.87
CA ASN A 211 -16.74 -2.75 0.04
C ASN A 211 -17.65 -1.75 -0.71
N ASN A 212 -18.43 -2.26 -1.69
CA ASN A 212 -19.31 -1.47 -2.57
C ASN A 212 -18.61 -0.40 -3.42
N LYS A 213 -17.28 -0.39 -3.50
CA LYS A 213 -16.51 0.54 -4.33
C LYS A 213 -15.76 -0.21 -5.44
N PRO A 214 -15.86 0.23 -6.71
CA PRO A 214 -15.11 -0.34 -7.80
C PRO A 214 -13.64 0.11 -7.77
N TYR A 215 -12.73 -0.80 -8.11
CA TYR A 215 -11.30 -0.54 -8.25
C TYR A 215 -10.75 -1.22 -9.49
N LEU A 216 -9.77 -0.60 -10.13
CA LEU A 216 -8.94 -1.21 -11.16
C LEU A 216 -7.60 -1.60 -10.56
N VAL A 217 -7.27 -2.89 -10.51
CA VAL A 217 -6.08 -3.41 -9.83
C VAL A 217 -5.23 -4.26 -10.76
N ALA A 218 -3.92 -4.31 -10.50
CA ALA A 218 -3.05 -5.33 -11.08
C ALA A 218 -2.74 -6.39 -10.03
N VAL A 219 -2.92 -7.66 -10.37
CA VAL A 219 -2.82 -8.79 -9.44
C VAL A 219 -1.71 -9.74 -9.90
N SER A 220 -0.79 -10.07 -9.00
CA SER A 220 0.25 -11.08 -9.20
C SER A 220 0.18 -12.13 -8.10
N HIS A 221 0.33 -13.40 -8.47
CA HIS A 221 0.30 -14.53 -7.54
C HIS A 221 1.76 -14.91 -7.27
N THR A 222 2.29 -14.55 -6.12
CA THR A 222 3.72 -14.73 -5.79
C THR A 222 3.93 -14.71 -4.28
N ASP A 223 4.80 -15.59 -3.81
CA ASP A 223 5.34 -15.59 -2.44
C ASP A 223 6.62 -14.73 -2.32
N ARG A 224 7.29 -14.47 -3.45
CA ARG A 224 8.58 -13.76 -3.52
C ARG A 224 8.44 -12.36 -4.10
N LEU A 225 9.38 -11.49 -3.73
CA LEU A 225 9.55 -10.14 -4.30
C LEU A 225 8.25 -9.31 -4.33
N LYS A 226 7.34 -9.54 -3.37
CA LYS A 226 6.00 -8.92 -3.36
C LYS A 226 6.08 -7.40 -3.46
N SER A 227 7.05 -6.79 -2.76
CA SER A 227 7.30 -5.35 -2.78
C SER A 227 7.73 -4.86 -4.16
N ASP A 228 8.77 -5.46 -4.74
CA ASP A 228 9.33 -5.04 -6.03
C ASP A 228 8.36 -5.30 -7.19
N ILE A 229 7.71 -6.46 -7.21
CA ILE A 229 6.68 -6.80 -8.21
C ILE A 229 5.52 -5.81 -8.09
N GLY A 230 5.01 -5.58 -6.88
CA GLY A 230 3.92 -4.64 -6.67
C GLY A 230 4.28 -3.23 -7.13
N ASN A 231 5.48 -2.74 -6.83
CA ASN A 231 5.97 -1.45 -7.31
C ASN A 231 6.12 -1.42 -8.85
N ALA A 232 6.67 -2.46 -9.46
CA ALA A 232 6.81 -2.56 -10.91
C ALA A 232 5.45 -2.58 -11.63
N LEU A 233 4.44 -3.23 -11.05
CA LEU A 233 3.06 -3.17 -11.55
C LEU A 233 2.49 -1.75 -11.53
N MET A 234 2.73 -1.00 -10.43
CA MET A 234 2.30 0.39 -10.30
C MET A 234 2.93 1.31 -11.35
N LEU A 235 4.21 1.09 -11.66
CA LEU A 235 4.95 1.83 -12.69
C LEU A 235 4.49 1.49 -14.10
N LYS A 236 4.30 0.20 -14.42
CA LYS A 236 3.88 -0.26 -15.75
C LYS A 236 2.44 0.12 -16.06
N TYR A 237 1.52 -0.09 -15.13
CA TYR A 237 0.09 0.09 -15.34
C TYR A 237 -0.41 1.37 -14.68
N ARG A 238 -0.20 2.52 -15.33
CA ARG A 238 -0.48 3.86 -14.77
C ARG A 238 -1.92 4.10 -14.31
N ASN A 239 -2.88 3.36 -14.88
CA ASN A 239 -4.30 3.55 -14.60
C ASN A 239 -4.84 2.71 -13.43
N ILE A 240 -4.05 1.76 -12.89
CA ILE A 240 -4.50 0.99 -11.73
C ILE A 240 -4.53 1.86 -10.47
N ASP A 241 -5.48 1.57 -9.59
CA ASP A 241 -5.66 2.17 -8.29
C ASP A 241 -4.63 1.71 -7.27
N PHE A 242 -4.27 0.43 -7.32
CA PHE A 242 -3.22 -0.20 -6.54
C PHE A 242 -2.87 -1.58 -7.13
N ALA A 243 -1.73 -2.13 -6.72
CA ALA A 243 -1.28 -3.47 -7.07
C ALA A 243 -1.46 -4.43 -5.89
N ILE A 244 -1.72 -5.69 -6.21
CA ILE A 244 -1.94 -6.78 -5.27
C ILE A 244 -0.95 -7.89 -5.61
N CYS A 245 -0.06 -8.22 -4.67
CA CYS A 245 0.74 -9.43 -4.72
C CYS A 245 0.24 -10.38 -3.63
N TYR A 246 -0.24 -11.56 -3.98
CA TYR A 246 -0.75 -12.49 -2.97
C TYR A 246 -0.20 -13.91 -3.12
N SER A 247 -0.21 -14.64 -2.02
CA SER A 247 0.08 -16.07 -1.93
C SER A 247 -1.02 -16.75 -1.12
N PHE A 248 -1.17 -18.06 -1.29
CA PHE A 248 -2.10 -18.89 -0.52
C PHE A 248 -1.31 -19.97 0.21
N ASP A 249 -1.56 -20.14 1.52
CA ASP A 249 -0.98 -21.16 2.36
C ASP A 249 -2.02 -22.29 2.57
N ASP A 250 -1.75 -23.46 1.98
CA ASP A 250 -2.63 -24.62 2.06
C ASP A 250 -2.72 -25.21 3.49
N THR A 251 -1.70 -24.99 4.33
CA THR A 251 -1.65 -25.51 5.70
C THR A 251 -2.65 -24.80 6.59
N TRP A 252 -2.74 -23.48 6.45
CA TRP A 252 -3.60 -22.62 7.26
C TRP A 252 -4.86 -22.16 6.54
N ASN A 253 -5.02 -22.52 5.25
CA ASN A 253 -6.10 -22.08 4.37
C ASN A 253 -6.22 -20.54 4.39
N GLU A 254 -5.09 -19.87 4.23
CA GLU A 254 -4.95 -18.42 4.38
C GLU A 254 -4.30 -17.79 3.16
N TYR A 255 -4.89 -16.68 2.69
CA TYR A 255 -4.29 -15.80 1.71
C TYR A 255 -3.51 -14.69 2.41
N THR A 256 -2.27 -14.48 2.00
CA THR A 256 -1.45 -13.34 2.44
C THR A 256 -1.32 -12.32 1.32
N TYR A 257 -1.81 -11.11 1.54
CA TYR A 257 -1.80 -10.00 0.59
C TYR A 257 -0.72 -8.99 0.93
N SER A 258 -0.02 -8.54 -0.11
CA SER A 258 0.87 -7.37 -0.10
C SER A 258 0.34 -6.35 -1.11
N LEU A 259 -0.09 -5.21 -0.60
CA LEU A 259 -0.72 -4.15 -1.38
C LEU A 259 0.28 -3.03 -1.62
N ARG A 260 0.37 -2.55 -2.86
CA ARG A 260 1.26 -1.44 -3.24
C ARG A 260 0.51 -0.33 -3.95
N SER A 261 0.82 0.91 -3.61
CA SER A 261 0.22 2.12 -4.17
C SER A 261 1.25 3.25 -4.30
N THR A 262 0.82 4.42 -4.76
CA THR A 262 1.62 5.65 -4.85
C THR A 262 0.85 6.82 -4.23
N ASN A 263 1.53 7.93 -3.92
CA ASN A 263 0.96 9.10 -3.23
C ASN A 263 -0.28 9.68 -3.93
N ASP A 264 -0.39 9.51 -5.24
CA ASP A 264 -1.48 9.98 -6.11
C ASP A 264 -2.60 8.93 -6.32
N ARG A 265 -2.56 7.82 -5.57
CA ARG A 265 -3.46 6.67 -5.75
C ARG A 265 -4.06 6.20 -4.42
N THR A 266 -4.72 5.04 -4.42
CA THR A 266 -5.51 4.56 -3.28
C THR A 266 -4.65 4.37 -2.02
N ASP A 267 -5.16 4.79 -0.86
CA ASP A 267 -4.59 4.43 0.42
C ASP A 267 -4.85 2.94 0.68
N VAL A 268 -3.81 2.11 0.58
CA VAL A 268 -3.93 0.66 0.76
C VAL A 268 -3.94 0.25 2.23
N SER A 269 -3.57 1.14 3.16
CA SER A 269 -3.68 0.87 4.60
C SER A 269 -5.15 0.78 5.02
N GLU A 270 -6.01 1.60 4.44
CA GLU A 270 -7.46 1.55 4.67
C GLU A 270 -8.10 0.26 4.12
N ILE A 271 -7.54 -0.31 3.04
CA ILE A 271 -7.97 -1.63 2.54
C ILE A 271 -7.51 -2.73 3.51
N ALA A 272 -6.25 -2.71 3.94
CA ALA A 272 -5.69 -3.73 4.82
C ALA A 272 -6.37 -3.76 6.20
N LYS A 273 -6.72 -2.60 6.76
CA LYS A 273 -7.42 -2.49 8.06
C LYS A 273 -8.75 -3.25 8.11
N LEU A 274 -9.48 -3.32 7.00
CA LEU A 274 -10.73 -4.10 6.90
C LEU A 274 -10.52 -5.61 7.11
N TYR A 275 -9.28 -6.07 7.00
CA TYR A 275 -8.87 -7.47 7.13
C TYR A 275 -7.90 -7.67 8.31
N ASN A 276 -7.98 -6.83 9.34
CA ASN A 276 -7.09 -6.83 10.50
C ASN A 276 -5.58 -6.68 10.16
N GLY A 277 -5.27 -6.22 8.95
CA GLY A 277 -3.92 -5.87 8.53
C GLY A 277 -3.58 -4.41 8.81
N GLY A 278 -2.49 -3.94 8.21
CA GLY A 278 -2.02 -2.57 8.39
C GLY A 278 -0.75 -2.28 7.59
N GLY A 279 -0.13 -1.15 7.90
CA GLY A 279 1.08 -0.66 7.25
C GLY A 279 1.00 0.83 6.90
N HIS A 280 1.75 1.23 5.88
CA HIS A 280 1.75 2.59 5.37
C HIS A 280 0.74 2.76 4.24
N ARG A 281 0.36 4.02 3.98
CA ARG A 281 -0.55 4.42 2.91
C ARG A 281 -0.29 3.73 1.57
N ASN A 282 0.98 3.58 1.20
CA ASN A 282 1.41 3.04 -0.10
C ASN A 282 1.89 1.59 -0.04
N ALA A 283 2.05 1.02 1.15
CA ALA A 283 2.57 -0.34 1.34
C ALA A 283 1.94 -0.92 2.60
N SER A 284 1.01 -1.84 2.42
CA SER A 284 0.29 -2.50 3.52
C SER A 284 0.09 -3.98 3.23
N GLY A 285 -0.18 -4.77 4.26
CA GLY A 285 -0.45 -6.19 4.11
C GLY A 285 -1.57 -6.66 5.02
N CYS A 286 -2.22 -7.76 4.63
CA CYS A 286 -3.25 -8.42 5.43
C CYS A 286 -3.31 -9.92 5.13
N GLY A 287 -3.88 -10.67 6.07
CA GLY A 287 -4.17 -12.10 5.97
C GLY A 287 -5.67 -12.36 6.04
N THR A 288 -6.19 -13.30 5.25
CA THR A 288 -7.61 -13.67 5.28
C THR A 288 -7.82 -15.07 4.71
N ASN A 289 -8.88 -15.76 5.13
CA ASN A 289 -9.26 -17.08 4.61
C ASN A 289 -10.15 -17.02 3.34
N TYR A 290 -10.29 -15.85 2.72
CA TYR A 290 -11.04 -15.67 1.46
C TYR A 290 -10.43 -14.57 0.57
N MET A 291 -10.74 -14.60 -0.72
CA MET A 291 -10.25 -13.61 -1.67
C MET A 291 -10.75 -12.19 -1.38
N ILE A 292 -9.86 -11.19 -1.45
CA ILE A 292 -10.28 -9.79 -1.28
C ILE A 292 -10.89 -9.26 -2.58
N GLY A 293 -12.08 -8.67 -2.46
CA GLY A 293 -12.81 -8.10 -3.59
C GLY A 293 -13.47 -9.15 -4.50
N LYS A 294 -14.54 -8.73 -5.19
CA LYS A 294 -15.24 -9.54 -6.19
C LYS A 294 -14.79 -9.13 -7.58
N LEU A 295 -14.25 -10.07 -8.36
CA LEU A 295 -13.96 -9.83 -9.78
C LEU A 295 -15.24 -9.47 -10.54
N ILE A 296 -15.22 -8.33 -11.22
CA ILE A 296 -16.30 -7.84 -12.08
C ILE A 296 -15.94 -8.04 -13.54
N ASP A 297 -14.69 -7.74 -13.93
CA ASP A 297 -14.21 -7.83 -15.31
C ASP A 297 -12.68 -7.97 -15.35
N ALA A 298 -12.16 -8.93 -16.13
CA ALA A 298 -10.71 -9.21 -16.25
C ALA A 298 -10.05 -8.52 -17.47
N HIS A 299 -10.81 -7.73 -18.24
CA HIS A 299 -10.37 -7.03 -19.44
C HIS A 299 -10.62 -5.51 -19.38
N ALA A 300 -11.22 -5.04 -18.30
CA ALA A 300 -11.54 -3.64 -18.03
C ALA A 300 -10.40 -2.65 -18.22
N TYR A 301 -9.15 -3.02 -17.93
CA TYR A 301 -8.01 -2.11 -18.06
C TYR A 301 -7.84 -1.58 -19.50
N ASN A 302 -7.88 -2.48 -20.48
CA ASN A 302 -7.76 -2.10 -21.89
C ASN A 302 -9.01 -1.36 -22.37
N LEU A 303 -10.18 -1.74 -21.85
CA LEU A 303 -11.44 -1.07 -22.15
C LEU A 303 -11.42 0.40 -21.72
N LEU A 304 -11.00 0.67 -20.48
CA LEU A 304 -10.89 2.02 -19.93
C LEU A 304 -9.85 2.88 -20.65
N ASN A 305 -8.85 2.27 -21.28
CA ASN A 305 -7.93 3.00 -22.16
C ASN A 305 -8.60 3.57 -23.42
N ASN A 306 -9.85 3.21 -23.72
CA ASN A 306 -10.60 3.68 -24.89
C ASN A 306 -11.69 4.73 -24.57
N ILE A 307 -11.70 5.33 -23.37
CA ILE A 307 -12.63 6.43 -23.06
C ILE A 307 -12.43 7.62 -24.01
N TYR A 308 -13.48 8.39 -24.29
CA TYR A 308 -13.35 9.61 -25.07
C TYR A 308 -14.21 10.73 -24.51
N ARG A 309 -13.83 11.96 -24.83
CA ARG A 309 -14.46 13.17 -24.32
C ARG A 309 -15.40 13.75 -25.37
N ARG A 310 -16.55 14.24 -24.91
CA ARG A 310 -17.45 15.12 -25.65
C ARG A 310 -17.90 16.26 -24.74
N LYS A 311 -18.39 17.33 -25.34
CA LYS A 311 -19.08 18.41 -24.65
C LYS A 311 -20.58 18.25 -24.87
N LEU A 312 -21.37 18.38 -23.82
CA LEU A 312 -22.82 18.40 -23.88
C LEU A 312 -23.29 19.79 -23.48
N SER A 313 -23.92 20.49 -24.42
CA SER A 313 -24.56 21.79 -24.20
C SER A 313 -26.05 21.62 -23.94
N PHE A 314 -26.59 22.38 -23.01
CA PHE A 314 -28.01 22.42 -22.66
C PHE A 314 -28.64 23.71 -23.18
N GLU A 315 -29.96 23.73 -23.40
CA GLU A 315 -30.71 24.90 -23.89
C GLU A 315 -30.55 26.14 -22.99
N ASN A 316 -30.34 25.93 -21.69
CA ASN A 316 -30.10 26.99 -20.71
C ASN A 316 -28.68 27.58 -20.77
N GLY A 317 -27.82 27.10 -21.68
CA GLY A 317 -26.44 27.52 -21.84
C GLY A 317 -25.41 26.74 -21.00
N ASP A 318 -25.84 25.79 -20.16
CA ASP A 318 -24.90 24.94 -19.41
C ASP A 318 -24.06 24.09 -20.38
N LEU A 319 -22.79 23.91 -20.05
CA LEU A 319 -21.85 23.12 -20.85
C LEU A 319 -21.07 22.16 -19.96
N TYR A 320 -21.23 20.86 -20.18
CA TYR A 320 -20.58 19.82 -19.37
C TYR A 320 -19.59 18.99 -20.19
N ASP A 321 -18.46 18.67 -19.57
CA ASP A 321 -17.55 17.64 -20.07
C ASP A 321 -18.09 16.25 -19.74
N VAL A 322 -18.21 15.44 -20.79
CA VAL A 322 -18.75 14.09 -20.75
C VAL A 322 -17.64 13.09 -21.09
N VAL A 323 -17.44 12.11 -20.20
CA VAL A 323 -16.62 10.94 -20.49
C VAL A 323 -17.51 9.84 -21.06
N ILE A 324 -17.08 9.24 -22.16
CA ILE A 324 -17.84 8.21 -22.87
C ILE A 324 -17.00 6.94 -22.97
N LEU A 325 -17.61 5.80 -22.69
CA LEU A 325 -17.03 4.47 -22.85
C LEU A 325 -18.00 3.58 -23.64
N ASN A 326 -17.48 2.74 -24.54
CA ASN A 326 -18.25 1.64 -25.09
C ASN A 326 -18.01 0.39 -24.25
N SER A 327 -19.05 -0.26 -23.73
CA SER A 327 -18.93 -1.52 -22.98
C SER A 327 -20.18 -2.38 -23.06
N ALA A 328 -19.99 -3.67 -23.38
CA ALA A 328 -21.07 -4.65 -23.39
C ALA A 328 -21.56 -5.06 -21.99
N HIS A 329 -20.70 -4.94 -20.97
CA HIS A 329 -20.97 -5.44 -19.62
C HIS A 329 -20.68 -4.38 -18.56
N ASN A 330 -21.26 -4.56 -17.36
CA ASN A 330 -20.93 -3.78 -16.15
C ASN A 330 -21.01 -2.25 -16.30
N ARG A 331 -21.82 -1.75 -17.24
CA ARG A 331 -21.90 -0.34 -17.65
C ARG A 331 -22.09 0.63 -16.48
N ARG A 332 -22.96 0.28 -15.52
CA ARG A 332 -23.17 1.07 -14.29
C ARG A 332 -21.90 1.23 -13.47
N LEU A 333 -21.21 0.13 -13.17
CA LEU A 333 -20.00 0.16 -12.37
C LEU A 333 -18.87 0.92 -13.08
N PHE A 334 -18.76 0.81 -14.41
CA PHE A 334 -17.83 1.63 -15.18
C PHE A 334 -18.18 3.12 -15.10
N ALA A 335 -19.45 3.48 -15.26
CA ALA A 335 -19.90 4.88 -15.20
C ALA A 335 -19.64 5.49 -13.80
N GLU A 336 -19.94 4.74 -12.75
CA GLU A 336 -19.66 5.10 -11.35
C GLU A 336 -18.16 5.24 -11.10
N TYR A 337 -17.35 4.27 -11.57
CA TYR A 337 -15.90 4.32 -11.44
C TYR A 337 -15.32 5.55 -12.13
N LEU A 338 -15.71 5.83 -13.37
CA LEU A 338 -15.19 6.97 -14.14
C LEU A 338 -15.41 8.32 -13.47
N LEU A 339 -16.52 8.51 -12.75
CA LEU A 339 -16.80 9.73 -11.97
C LEU A 339 -16.39 9.63 -10.48
N SER A 340 -15.83 8.50 -10.05
CA SER A 340 -15.35 8.36 -8.67
C SER A 340 -14.12 9.22 -8.43
N THR A 341 -13.99 9.73 -7.21
CA THR A 341 -12.89 10.61 -6.82
C THR A 341 -11.59 9.84 -6.66
N LYS A 342 -10.53 10.39 -7.25
CA LYS A 342 -9.13 10.04 -7.06
C LYS A 342 -8.38 11.26 -6.56
N TYR A 343 -7.55 11.09 -5.54
CA TYR A 343 -6.77 12.18 -4.94
C TYR A 343 -5.34 12.15 -5.49
N ILE A 344 -4.96 13.23 -6.19
CA ILE A 344 -3.59 13.45 -6.65
C ILE A 344 -3.07 14.70 -5.93
N ASP A 345 -2.03 14.55 -5.11
CA ASP A 345 -1.39 15.66 -4.38
C ASP A 345 -2.38 16.56 -3.62
N THR A 346 -3.40 15.97 -3.00
CA THR A 346 -4.54 16.59 -2.28
C THR A 346 -5.65 17.22 -3.15
N VAL A 347 -5.48 17.28 -4.48
CA VAL A 347 -6.53 17.77 -5.38
C VAL A 347 -7.45 16.61 -5.81
N PRO A 348 -8.77 16.70 -5.57
CA PRO A 348 -9.70 15.69 -6.03
C PRO A 348 -9.94 15.82 -7.54
N ILE A 349 -9.71 14.74 -8.26
CA ILE A 349 -10.07 14.60 -9.68
C ILE A 349 -10.93 13.35 -9.89
N SER A 350 -11.59 13.22 -11.03
CA SER A 350 -12.27 11.97 -11.38
C SER A 350 -11.28 10.92 -11.92
N GLN A 351 -11.62 9.63 -11.79
CA GLN A 351 -10.86 8.55 -12.43
C GLN A 351 -10.71 8.78 -13.94
N ALA A 352 -11.77 9.23 -14.60
CA ALA A 352 -11.73 9.59 -16.02
C ALA A 352 -10.65 10.64 -16.30
N CYS A 353 -10.60 11.72 -15.50
CA CYS A 353 -9.57 12.76 -15.63
C CYS A 353 -8.15 12.18 -15.46
N SER A 354 -7.94 11.33 -14.46
CA SER A 354 -6.66 10.63 -14.26
C SER A 354 -6.25 9.79 -15.48
N ILE A 355 -7.18 9.00 -16.03
CA ILE A 355 -6.95 8.17 -17.21
C ILE A 355 -6.60 9.02 -18.43
N PHE A 356 -7.28 10.16 -18.63
CA PHE A 356 -6.95 11.09 -19.71
C PHE A 356 -5.55 11.68 -19.57
N ARG A 357 -5.17 12.14 -18.36
CA ARG A 357 -3.83 12.69 -18.07
C ARG A 357 -2.73 11.67 -18.32
N ASN A 358 -3.00 10.40 -18.02
CA ASN A 358 -2.02 9.32 -18.16
C ASN A 358 -1.74 8.88 -19.61
N ARG A 359 -2.60 9.24 -20.57
CA ARG A 359 -2.44 8.84 -21.99
C ARG A 359 -1.23 9.45 -22.66
N SER A 360 -0.86 10.67 -22.27
CA SER A 360 0.23 11.38 -22.92
C SER A 360 0.88 12.36 -21.95
N PRO A 361 2.22 12.33 -21.79
CA PRO A 361 2.94 13.22 -20.88
C PRO A 361 2.62 14.71 -21.07
N GLU A 362 2.36 15.14 -22.30
CA GLU A 362 1.98 16.51 -22.65
C GLU A 362 0.60 16.93 -22.13
N LYS A 363 -0.27 15.96 -21.80
CA LYS A 363 -1.62 16.18 -21.26
C LYS A 363 -1.69 16.04 -19.74
N CYS A 364 -0.56 15.90 -19.06
CA CYS A 364 -0.51 15.74 -17.61
C CYS A 364 -1.10 16.94 -16.84
N ASN A 365 -1.16 18.11 -17.50
CA ASN A 365 -1.72 19.36 -16.98
C ASN A 365 -3.19 19.61 -17.40
N GLU A 366 -3.82 18.70 -18.15
CA GLU A 366 -5.22 18.84 -18.54
C GLU A 366 -6.14 18.35 -17.42
N TYR A 367 -6.84 19.28 -16.76
CA TYR A 367 -7.82 18.97 -15.74
C TYR A 367 -9.23 19.07 -16.33
N TYR A 368 -9.81 17.91 -16.62
CA TYR A 368 -11.19 17.81 -17.06
C TYR A 368 -12.12 17.58 -15.88
N ASP A 369 -13.10 18.46 -15.72
CA ASP A 369 -14.14 18.33 -14.72
C ASP A 369 -15.31 17.52 -15.27
N PHE A 370 -15.10 16.20 -15.44
CA PHE A 370 -16.14 15.30 -15.90
C PHE A 370 -17.27 15.24 -14.87
N LYS A 371 -18.46 15.70 -15.25
CA LYS A 371 -19.68 15.60 -14.43
C LYS A 371 -20.66 14.53 -14.90
N ILE A 372 -20.45 14.01 -16.10
CA ILE A 372 -21.31 13.02 -16.75
C ILE A 372 -20.43 11.90 -17.30
N ALA A 373 -20.79 10.66 -16.98
CA ALA A 373 -20.23 9.47 -17.61
C ALA A 373 -21.32 8.74 -18.40
N ILE A 374 -21.03 8.42 -19.65
CA ILE A 374 -21.90 7.68 -20.54
C ILE A 374 -21.21 6.37 -20.90
N VAL A 375 -21.85 5.24 -20.60
CA VAL A 375 -21.36 3.92 -21.02
C VAL A 375 -22.40 3.27 -21.90
N TRP A 376 -22.06 3.03 -23.17
CA TRP A 376 -23.02 2.58 -24.18
C TRP A 376 -22.63 1.28 -24.86
N LEU A 377 -23.60 0.62 -25.47
CA LEU A 377 -23.44 -0.53 -26.36
C LEU A 377 -24.42 -0.40 -27.52
N TYR A 378 -23.97 -0.69 -28.74
CA TYR A 378 -24.88 -0.87 -29.87
C TYR A 378 -25.29 -2.35 -29.96
N ASN A 379 -26.58 -2.60 -29.96
CA ASN A 379 -27.21 -3.90 -30.16
C ASN A 379 -27.66 -4.02 -31.62
N GLY A 380 -26.86 -4.74 -32.41
CA GLY A 380 -27.13 -4.92 -33.83
C GLY A 380 -28.37 -5.77 -34.14
N THR A 381 -28.87 -6.56 -33.18
CA THR A 381 -30.03 -7.45 -33.38
C THR A 381 -31.32 -6.65 -33.52
N ASN A 382 -31.47 -5.58 -32.74
CA ASN A 382 -32.65 -4.72 -32.76
C ASN A 382 -32.33 -3.31 -33.30
N ASN A 383 -31.09 -3.07 -33.78
CA ASN A 383 -30.61 -1.77 -34.25
C ASN A 383 -30.82 -0.66 -33.18
N MET A 384 -30.60 -1.01 -31.91
CA MET A 384 -30.76 -0.11 -30.77
C MET A 384 -29.42 0.17 -30.10
N TYR A 385 -29.35 1.29 -29.39
CA TYR A 385 -28.24 1.58 -28.49
C TYR A 385 -28.76 1.48 -27.06
N ASP A 386 -28.04 0.73 -26.23
CA ASP A 386 -28.25 0.65 -24.79
C ASP A 386 -27.26 1.58 -24.10
N CYS A 387 -27.74 2.51 -23.30
CA CYS A 387 -26.89 3.51 -22.66
C CYS A 387 -27.08 3.55 -21.14
N VAL A 388 -25.99 3.66 -20.39
CA VAL A 388 -26.00 4.06 -18.97
C VAL A 388 -25.43 5.47 -18.85
N ILE A 389 -26.20 6.40 -18.29
CA ILE A 389 -25.72 7.74 -17.93
C ILE A 389 -25.61 7.84 -16.41
N HIS A 390 -24.44 8.20 -15.92
CA HIS A 390 -24.18 8.48 -14.51
C HIS A 390 -23.79 9.94 -14.35
N ALA A 391 -24.48 10.64 -13.45
CA ALA A 391 -24.22 12.03 -13.07
C ALA A 391 -24.85 12.30 -11.70
N ASN A 392 -24.65 13.51 -11.17
CA ASN A 392 -25.39 13.94 -9.98
C ASN A 392 -26.88 14.11 -10.31
N LYS A 393 -27.73 14.12 -9.25
CA LYS A 393 -29.18 14.20 -9.39
C LYS A 393 -29.65 15.43 -10.20
N GLU A 394 -29.04 16.59 -9.98
CA GLU A 394 -29.44 17.83 -10.67
C GLU A 394 -29.21 17.74 -12.19
N ILE A 395 -28.03 17.27 -12.61
CA ILE A 395 -27.68 17.12 -14.01
C ILE A 395 -28.56 16.06 -14.68
N LEU A 396 -28.85 14.95 -14.00
CA LEU A 396 -29.75 13.92 -14.54
C LEU A 396 -31.17 14.48 -14.77
N LEU A 397 -31.70 15.31 -13.86
CA LEU A 397 -33.00 15.94 -14.05
C LEU A 397 -33.02 16.89 -15.25
N LYS A 398 -31.94 17.66 -15.47
CA LYS A 398 -31.79 18.49 -16.66
C LYS A 398 -31.79 17.65 -17.94
N ILE A 399 -31.05 16.53 -17.96
CA ILE A 399 -31.01 15.60 -19.11
C ILE A 399 -32.41 15.05 -19.42
N ILE A 400 -33.16 14.65 -18.39
CA ILE A 400 -34.53 14.12 -18.54
C ILE A 400 -35.47 15.16 -19.15
N GLN A 401 -35.41 16.40 -18.68
CA GLN A 401 -36.26 17.49 -19.15
C GLN A 401 -35.97 17.84 -20.61
N GLU A 402 -34.69 18.04 -20.96
CA GLU A 402 -34.30 18.50 -22.30
C GLU A 402 -34.53 17.43 -23.38
N LEU A 403 -34.24 16.16 -23.07
CA LEU A 403 -34.49 15.04 -23.99
C LEU A 403 -35.96 14.60 -24.01
N LYS A 404 -36.86 15.31 -23.30
CA LYS A 404 -38.31 14.99 -23.19
C LYS A 404 -38.56 13.52 -22.86
N LEU A 405 -37.74 12.99 -21.96
CA LEU A 405 -37.71 11.57 -21.64
C LEU A 405 -38.94 11.13 -20.83
N THR A 406 -39.61 10.06 -21.28
CA THR A 406 -40.62 9.40 -20.46
C THR A 406 -39.96 8.36 -19.57
N VAL A 407 -40.15 8.47 -18.25
CA VAL A 407 -39.65 7.52 -17.26
C VAL A 407 -40.60 6.34 -17.16
N TYR A 408 -40.10 5.13 -17.39
CA TYR A 408 -40.91 3.91 -17.38
C TYR A 408 -40.76 3.11 -16.08
N GLU A 409 -39.59 3.14 -15.44
CA GLU A 409 -39.32 2.38 -14.22
C GLU A 409 -38.24 3.07 -13.37
N LEU A 410 -38.41 3.10 -12.04
CA LEU A 410 -37.39 3.49 -11.06
C LEU A 410 -37.13 2.33 -10.10
N LYS A 411 -35.91 1.77 -10.13
CA LYS A 411 -35.50 0.69 -9.21
C LYS A 411 -34.03 0.82 -8.84
N ASN A 412 -33.69 0.74 -7.55
CA ASN A 412 -32.31 0.82 -7.05
C ASN A 412 -31.52 2.04 -7.60
N ASN A 413 -32.11 3.23 -7.59
CA ASN A 413 -31.54 4.47 -8.16
C ASN A 413 -31.28 4.43 -9.68
N ILE A 414 -31.92 3.51 -10.41
CA ILE A 414 -31.85 3.42 -11.87
C ILE A 414 -33.19 3.84 -12.46
N LEU A 415 -33.19 4.84 -13.34
CA LEU A 415 -34.34 5.22 -14.17
C LEU A 415 -34.20 4.54 -15.53
N LYS A 416 -35.16 3.69 -15.92
CA LYS A 416 -35.27 3.17 -17.28
C LYS A 416 -36.13 4.13 -18.12
N ILE A 417 -35.60 4.50 -19.28
CA ILE A 417 -36.17 5.49 -20.20
C ILE A 417 -36.09 4.96 -21.63
N CYS A 418 -37.07 5.29 -22.47
CA CYS A 418 -37.08 4.97 -23.90
C CYS A 418 -37.27 6.26 -24.74
N ILE A 419 -36.54 6.40 -25.86
CA ILE A 419 -36.72 7.45 -26.88
C ILE A 419 -36.75 6.79 -28.26
N ASP A 420 -37.79 6.95 -29.08
CA ASP A 420 -37.79 6.58 -30.52
C ASP A 420 -36.97 5.31 -30.90
N ASN A 421 -37.23 4.18 -30.25
CA ASN A 421 -36.47 2.91 -30.36
C ASN A 421 -35.04 2.89 -29.74
N PHE A 422 -34.81 3.63 -28.65
CA PHE A 422 -33.54 3.70 -27.91
C PHE A 422 -33.81 3.47 -26.40
N ASP A 423 -33.13 2.51 -25.77
CA ASP A 423 -33.26 2.22 -24.34
C ASP A 423 -32.10 2.88 -23.55
N MET A 424 -32.45 3.70 -22.55
CA MET A 424 -31.51 4.43 -21.70
C MET A 424 -31.75 4.11 -20.22
N PHE A 425 -30.68 3.92 -19.47
CA PHE A 425 -30.67 3.71 -18.03
C PHE A 425 -29.91 4.86 -17.36
N LEU A 426 -30.56 5.64 -16.50
CA LEU A 426 -29.89 6.69 -15.73
C LEU A 426 -29.60 6.19 -14.31
N SER A 427 -28.34 6.23 -13.87
CA SER A 427 -27.93 5.88 -12.52
C SER A 427 -27.74 7.14 -11.67
N ILE A 428 -28.56 7.30 -10.63
CA ILE A 428 -28.57 8.48 -9.76
C ILE A 428 -27.54 8.31 -8.64
N LYS A 429 -26.58 9.23 -8.55
CA LYS A 429 -25.72 9.39 -7.36
C LYS A 429 -26.48 10.20 -6.31
N SER A 430 -26.77 9.57 -5.16
CA SER A 430 -27.44 10.19 -3.99
C SER A 430 -26.56 11.24 -3.33
#